data_AF-A0A455U9B8-F1
#
_entry.id   AF-A0A455U9B8-F1
#
_cell.length_a   1.000
_cell.length_b   1.000
_cell.length_c   1.000
_cell.angle_alpha   90.00
_cell.angle_beta   90.00
_cell.angle_gamma   90.00
#
_symmetry.space_group_name_H-M   'P 1'
#
loop_
_entity.id
_entity.type
_entity.pdbx_description
1 polymer ?
#
loop_
_entity_poly.entity_id
_entity_poly.type
_entity_poly.pdbx_seq_one_letter_code
_entity_poly.pdbx_strand_id
1 'polypeptide(L)'
;MVGLIMDLSYQNPWLSPFDEFQRMKHHPALSQYLEGGKRVAYGARALTKGGFNCLPKMTFDGGLLIGCDAGTLNFSKIKGLHTAMKSGLVAAESVFEALKAGDEGGQELTSFTQKWEASWAYQELKESASFGPAMHKYGTMGGAYNFVNQLLGNKLPNVHDTNTDHGVLKPASEFEKITYPKPDGKLSFDKPSSVFLSNTNHEEDQPCHLRLDDPEIPIQHNLPEYAEPAQRYCPAGVYEVVEDSEGQPRFQINFQNCVHCKTCDIKDPAQNITWVAPEGGGGPNYPNM
;
A
#
# COMPACT_ATOMS: atom_id res chain seq x y z
N MET A 1 -16.41 -11.63 2.43
CA MET A 1 -15.15 -11.00 1.94
C MET A 1 -14.01 -11.53 2.81
N VAL A 2 -12.88 -11.90 2.21
CA VAL A 2 -11.66 -12.30 2.92
C VAL A 2 -10.49 -11.56 2.29
N GLY A 3 -9.56 -11.08 3.10
CA GLY A 3 -8.40 -10.34 2.65
C GLY A 3 -7.25 -10.49 3.63
N LEU A 4 -6.04 -10.20 3.18
CA LEU A 4 -4.83 -10.16 3.99
C LEU A 4 -4.19 -8.79 3.81
N ILE A 5 -3.86 -8.14 4.93
CA ILE A 5 -2.97 -6.98 4.95
C ILE A 5 -1.61 -7.49 5.36
N MET A 6 -0.60 -7.03 4.64
CA MET A 6 0.78 -7.35 4.97
C MET A 6 1.61 -6.09 4.88
N ASP A 7 2.44 -5.92 5.89
CA ASP A 7 3.25 -4.73 6.03
C ASP A 7 4.41 -4.73 5.02
N LEU A 8 4.52 -3.68 4.22
CA LEU A 8 5.62 -3.47 3.28
C LEU A 8 6.97 -3.25 3.97
N SER A 9 7.08 -3.12 5.29
CA SER A 9 8.37 -3.15 6.00
C SER A 9 8.93 -4.56 6.26
N TYR A 10 8.43 -5.60 5.58
CA TYR A 10 9.04 -6.93 5.65
C TYR A 10 10.47 -6.92 5.06
N GLN A 11 11.35 -7.73 5.66
CA GLN A 11 12.77 -7.79 5.30
C GLN A 11 13.11 -8.90 4.30
N ASN A 12 12.37 -10.01 4.33
CA ASN A 12 12.66 -11.19 3.50
C ASN A 12 12.22 -10.95 2.04
N PRO A 13 13.15 -10.89 1.07
CA PRO A 13 12.77 -10.66 -0.31
C PRO A 13 11.94 -11.80 -0.87
N TRP A 14 12.14 -13.06 -0.45
CA TRP A 14 11.40 -14.23 -0.95
C TRP A 14 9.90 -14.24 -0.61
N LEU A 15 9.47 -13.32 0.26
CA LEU A 15 8.09 -13.23 0.69
C LEU A 15 7.21 -12.67 -0.43
N SER A 16 6.04 -13.30 -0.63
CA SER A 16 5.03 -12.87 -1.60
C SER A 16 3.70 -12.59 -0.89
N PRO A 17 3.25 -11.32 -0.78
CA PRO A 17 1.96 -10.98 -0.16
C PRO A 17 0.79 -11.74 -0.79
N PHE A 18 0.83 -11.92 -2.11
CA PHE A 18 -0.19 -12.66 -2.83
C PHE A 18 -0.23 -14.13 -2.39
N ASP A 19 0.93 -14.80 -2.36
CA ASP A 19 0.99 -16.22 -2.05
C ASP A 19 0.75 -16.49 -0.55
N GLU A 20 1.14 -15.56 0.32
CA GLU A 20 0.75 -15.57 1.73
C GLU A 20 -0.77 -15.52 1.90
N PHE A 21 -1.45 -14.66 1.14
CA PHE A 21 -2.90 -14.60 1.15
C PHE A 21 -3.53 -15.90 0.62
N GLN A 22 -2.96 -16.49 -0.44
CA GLN A 22 -3.43 -17.78 -0.94
C GLN A 22 -3.25 -18.89 0.10
N ARG A 23 -2.09 -18.94 0.77
CA ARG A 23 -1.76 -19.91 1.83
C ARG A 23 -2.66 -19.75 3.06
N MET A 24 -2.93 -18.51 3.49
CA MET A 24 -3.76 -18.21 4.66
C MET A 24 -5.15 -18.83 4.55
N LYS A 25 -5.74 -18.87 3.36
CA LYS A 25 -7.09 -19.42 3.13
C LYS A 25 -7.22 -20.93 3.43
N HIS A 26 -6.11 -21.65 3.48
CA HIS A 26 -6.07 -23.08 3.84
C HIS A 26 -6.08 -23.32 5.35
N HIS A 27 -5.92 -22.28 6.18
CA HIS A 27 -5.97 -22.44 7.63
C HIS A 27 -7.36 -22.93 8.07
N PRO A 28 -7.49 -23.96 8.95
CA PRO A 28 -8.78 -24.56 9.32
C PRO A 28 -9.82 -23.57 9.86
N ALA A 29 -9.36 -22.51 10.56
CA ALA A 29 -10.25 -21.44 11.05
C ALA A 29 -10.87 -20.59 9.93
N LEU A 30 -10.31 -20.63 8.72
CA LEU A 30 -10.79 -19.87 7.55
C LEU A 30 -11.39 -20.79 6.50
N SER A 31 -10.75 -21.93 6.18
CA SER A 31 -11.19 -22.84 5.12
C SER A 31 -12.63 -23.30 5.28
N GLN A 32 -13.07 -23.57 6.51
CA GLN A 32 -14.45 -23.98 6.83
C GLN A 32 -15.53 -23.01 6.31
N TYR A 33 -15.20 -21.73 6.15
CA TYR A 33 -16.13 -20.70 5.66
C TYR A 33 -16.00 -20.45 4.15
N LEU A 34 -14.92 -20.93 3.54
CA LEU A 34 -14.59 -20.72 2.12
C LEU A 34 -14.89 -21.96 1.28
N GLU A 35 -14.88 -23.14 1.88
CA GLU A 35 -15.22 -24.41 1.23
C GLU A 35 -16.62 -24.36 0.59
N GLY A 36 -16.71 -24.85 -0.65
CA GLY A 36 -17.93 -24.78 -1.47
C GLY A 36 -18.26 -23.37 -2.00
N GLY A 37 -17.54 -22.33 -1.58
CA GLY A 37 -17.69 -20.97 -2.06
C GLY A 37 -17.16 -20.77 -3.49
N LYS A 38 -17.61 -19.69 -4.12
CA LYS A 38 -17.10 -19.22 -5.42
C LYS A 38 -16.48 -17.84 -5.25
N ARG A 39 -15.22 -17.69 -5.67
CA ARG A 39 -14.57 -16.38 -5.76
C ARG A 39 -15.16 -15.59 -6.94
N VAL A 40 -15.66 -14.38 -6.67
CA VAL A 40 -16.32 -13.53 -7.67
C VAL A 40 -15.54 -12.28 -8.05
N ALA A 41 -14.59 -11.86 -7.20
CA ALA A 41 -13.79 -10.66 -7.41
C ALA A 41 -12.40 -10.82 -6.78
N TYR A 42 -11.47 -10.01 -7.24
CA TYR A 42 -10.13 -9.86 -6.67
C TYR A 42 -9.64 -8.43 -6.85
N GLY A 43 -8.81 -7.96 -5.91
CA GLY A 43 -7.98 -6.79 -6.14
C GLY A 43 -7.00 -6.58 -5.00
N ALA A 44 -6.20 -5.54 -5.13
CA ALA A 44 -5.16 -5.20 -4.18
C ALA A 44 -4.95 -3.69 -4.13
N ARG A 45 -4.61 -3.17 -2.96
CA ARG A 45 -4.31 -1.76 -2.75
C ARG A 45 -3.28 -1.62 -1.62
N ALA A 46 -2.30 -0.73 -1.78
CA ALA A 46 -1.51 -0.26 -0.66
C ALA A 46 -2.36 0.60 0.26
N LEU A 47 -2.12 0.49 1.57
CA LEU A 47 -2.78 1.25 2.61
C LEU A 47 -1.72 2.02 3.38
N THR A 48 -2.01 3.26 3.77
CA THR A 48 -1.10 4.05 4.60
C THR A 48 -1.08 3.49 6.03
N LYS A 49 0.12 3.23 6.57
CA LYS A 49 0.30 2.75 7.95
C LYS A 49 0.98 3.75 8.90
N GLY A 50 1.59 4.81 8.38
CA GLY A 50 2.36 5.77 9.17
C GLY A 50 1.53 6.63 10.13
N GLY A 51 0.24 6.83 9.81
CA GLY A 51 -0.72 7.56 10.65
C GLY A 51 -0.26 8.98 10.99
N PHE A 52 -0.58 9.43 12.20
CA PHE A 52 -0.31 10.79 12.67
C PHE A 52 1.15 11.24 12.50
N ASN A 53 2.11 10.36 12.80
CA ASN A 53 3.54 10.67 12.74
C ASN A 53 4.04 10.98 11.32
N CYS A 54 3.29 10.59 10.30
CA CYS A 54 3.67 10.75 8.89
C CYS A 54 2.74 11.71 8.14
N LEU A 55 1.83 12.41 8.83
CA LEU A 55 0.98 13.41 8.17
C LEU A 55 1.87 14.56 7.66
N PRO A 56 1.85 14.85 6.35
CA PRO A 56 2.60 15.97 5.79
C PRO A 56 1.89 17.28 6.13
N LYS A 57 2.52 18.40 5.75
CA LYS A 57 1.77 19.66 5.63
C LYS A 57 0.66 19.44 4.60
N MET A 58 -0.60 19.66 5.01
CA MET A 58 -1.78 19.36 4.20
C MET A 58 -2.27 20.55 3.36
N THR A 59 -1.55 21.66 3.37
CA THR A 59 -1.89 22.92 2.70
C THR A 59 -0.72 23.38 1.83
N PHE A 60 -1.02 23.93 0.67
CA PHE A 60 -0.06 24.60 -0.22
C PHE A 60 -0.79 25.65 -1.07
N ASP A 61 -0.04 26.49 -1.79
CA ASP A 61 -0.61 27.53 -2.64
C ASP A 61 -1.53 26.93 -3.69
N GLY A 62 -2.82 27.28 -3.62
CA GLY A 62 -3.83 26.80 -4.55
C GLY A 62 -4.32 25.36 -4.33
N GLY A 63 -3.94 24.69 -3.23
CA GLY A 63 -4.41 23.32 -3.01
C GLY A 63 -4.29 22.76 -1.59
N LEU A 64 -4.92 21.59 -1.41
CA LEU A 64 -5.00 20.84 -0.16
C LEU A 64 -4.71 19.37 -0.41
N LEU A 65 -4.03 18.72 0.52
CA LEU A 65 -3.91 17.25 0.59
C LEU A 65 -4.92 16.72 1.60
N ILE A 66 -5.79 15.79 1.18
CA ILE A 66 -6.85 15.24 2.04
C ILE A 66 -6.96 13.72 1.86
N GLY A 67 -7.69 13.06 2.77
CA GLY A 67 -7.91 11.63 2.71
C GLY A 67 -6.66 10.79 2.93
N CYS A 68 -6.67 9.56 2.39
CA CYS A 68 -5.53 8.67 2.49
C CYS A 68 -4.31 9.16 1.71
N ASP A 69 -4.46 10.12 0.78
CA ASP A 69 -3.33 10.76 0.10
C ASP A 69 -2.46 11.54 1.10
N ALA A 70 -3.10 12.25 2.03
CA ALA A 70 -2.43 12.85 3.18
C ALA A 70 -2.04 11.85 4.28
N GLY A 71 -2.52 10.60 4.24
CA GLY A 71 -2.23 9.57 5.24
C GLY A 71 -3.16 9.54 6.45
N THR A 72 -4.44 9.92 6.29
CA THR A 72 -5.41 9.98 7.41
C THR A 72 -5.93 8.62 7.90
N LEU A 73 -5.27 7.50 7.64
CA LEU A 73 -5.74 6.17 8.07
C LEU A 73 -5.40 5.92 9.55
N ASN A 74 -6.39 5.48 10.33
CA ASN A 74 -6.14 4.97 11.67
C ASN A 74 -5.68 3.51 11.59
N PHE A 75 -4.37 3.30 11.77
CA PHE A 75 -3.73 2.01 11.61
C PHE A 75 -4.21 0.98 12.65
N SER A 76 -4.46 1.39 13.91
CA SER A 76 -4.87 0.45 14.97
C SER A 76 -6.26 -0.14 14.74
N LYS A 77 -7.13 0.60 14.04
CA LYS A 77 -8.50 0.18 13.72
C LYS A 77 -8.63 -0.41 12.32
N ILE A 78 -7.60 -0.25 11.47
CA ILE A 78 -7.65 -0.55 10.04
C ILE A 78 -8.83 0.22 9.38
N LYS A 79 -8.96 1.51 9.73
CA LYS A 79 -10.06 2.37 9.27
C LYS A 79 -9.52 3.73 8.85
N GLY A 80 -9.73 4.09 7.58
CA GLY A 80 -9.39 5.41 7.04
C GLY A 80 -10.54 6.14 6.35
N LEU A 81 -11.69 5.48 6.12
CA LEU A 81 -12.79 6.08 5.38
C LEU A 81 -13.41 7.28 6.12
N HIS A 82 -13.70 7.12 7.41
CA HIS A 82 -14.37 8.16 8.21
C HIS A 82 -13.47 9.37 8.45
N THR A 83 -12.18 9.16 8.68
CA THR A 83 -11.17 10.23 8.80
C THR A 83 -10.90 10.91 7.46
N ALA A 84 -10.87 10.16 6.36
CA ALA A 84 -10.76 10.73 5.02
C ALA A 84 -11.98 11.61 4.69
N MET A 85 -13.20 11.10 4.92
CA MET A 85 -14.44 11.87 4.77
C MET A 85 -14.41 13.14 5.64
N LYS A 86 -13.95 13.04 6.90
CA LYS A 86 -13.87 14.22 7.77
C LYS A 86 -12.86 15.25 7.25
N SER A 87 -11.70 14.83 6.75
CA SER A 87 -10.74 15.75 6.13
C SER A 87 -11.33 16.48 4.92
N GLY A 88 -12.12 15.77 4.08
CA GLY A 88 -12.84 16.38 2.96
C GLY A 88 -13.92 17.37 3.39
N LEU A 89 -14.67 17.07 4.45
CA LEU A 89 -15.66 18.00 5.01
C LEU A 89 -15.00 19.29 5.52
N VAL A 90 -13.92 19.17 6.29
CA VAL A 90 -13.16 20.33 6.82
C VAL A 90 -12.56 21.15 5.68
N ALA A 91 -12.05 20.49 4.63
CA ALA A 91 -11.55 21.15 3.43
C ALA A 91 -12.65 21.94 2.72
N ALA A 92 -13.82 21.32 2.48
CA ALA A 92 -14.95 21.97 1.84
C ALA A 92 -15.44 23.19 2.63
N GLU A 93 -15.58 23.08 3.96
CA GLU A 93 -15.95 24.20 4.84
C GLU A 93 -14.93 25.34 4.76
N SER A 94 -13.63 25.03 4.77
CA SER A 94 -12.55 26.02 4.70
C SER A 94 -12.52 26.74 3.36
N VAL A 95 -12.63 26.00 2.26
CA VAL A 95 -12.63 26.57 0.91
C VAL A 95 -13.87 27.44 0.70
N PHE A 96 -15.04 26.97 1.13
CA PHE A 96 -16.29 27.73 0.98
C PHE A 96 -16.25 29.05 1.75
N GLU A 97 -15.73 29.05 2.98
CA GLU A 97 -15.58 30.28 3.77
C GLU A 97 -14.60 31.27 3.13
N ALA A 98 -13.48 30.80 2.57
CA ALA A 98 -12.52 31.65 1.86
C ALA A 98 -13.15 32.31 0.62
N LEU A 99 -13.83 31.51 -0.22
CA LEU A 99 -14.55 32.02 -1.39
C LEU A 99 -15.60 33.06 -1.00
N LYS A 100 -16.35 32.82 0.09
CA LYS A 100 -17.34 33.77 0.61
C LYS A 100 -16.72 35.07 1.12
N ALA A 101 -15.48 35.02 1.62
CA ALA A 101 -14.73 36.19 2.07
C ALA A 101 -14.09 36.97 0.91
N GLY A 102 -14.28 36.54 -0.34
CA GLY A 102 -13.74 37.18 -1.54
C GLY A 102 -12.35 36.70 -1.95
N ASP A 103 -11.90 35.54 -1.44
CA ASP A 103 -10.69 34.89 -1.94
C ASP A 103 -10.93 34.38 -3.37
N GLU A 104 -10.06 34.78 -4.30
CA GLU A 104 -10.12 34.38 -5.72
C GLU A 104 -9.35 33.06 -5.99
N GLY A 105 -8.67 32.51 -4.98
CA GLY A 105 -7.88 31.29 -5.05
C GLY A 105 -6.39 31.53 -5.34
N GLY A 106 -5.63 30.43 -5.33
CA GLY A 106 -4.18 30.44 -5.60
C GLY A 106 -3.28 30.72 -4.39
N GLN A 107 -3.83 31.21 -3.28
CA GLN A 107 -3.11 31.37 -2.01
C GLN A 107 -3.22 30.11 -1.14
N GLU A 108 -2.28 29.94 -0.20
CA GLU A 108 -2.34 28.87 0.79
C GLU A 108 -3.49 29.07 1.80
N LEU A 109 -4.39 28.08 1.87
CA LEU A 109 -5.54 28.09 2.78
C LEU A 109 -5.20 27.57 4.19
N THR A 110 -4.46 28.37 4.96
CA THR A 110 -3.97 27.99 6.31
C THR A 110 -5.08 27.78 7.35
N SER A 111 -6.27 28.34 7.14
CA SER A 111 -7.44 28.13 8.01
C SER A 111 -7.88 26.66 8.09
N PHE A 112 -7.61 25.88 7.04
CA PHE A 112 -7.83 24.43 7.04
C PHE A 112 -7.08 23.74 8.17
N THR A 113 -5.79 24.07 8.36
CA THR A 113 -4.93 23.43 9.37
C THR A 113 -5.52 23.58 10.77
N GLN A 114 -5.95 24.77 11.15
CA GLN A 114 -6.54 25.03 12.46
C GLN A 114 -7.83 24.22 12.68
N LYS A 115 -8.70 24.16 11.66
CA LYS A 115 -9.95 23.38 11.73
C LYS A 115 -9.70 21.87 11.74
N TRP A 116 -8.69 21.42 11.01
CA TRP A 116 -8.28 20.01 10.99
C TRP A 116 -7.77 19.59 12.37
N GLU A 117 -6.85 20.36 12.96
CA GLU A 117 -6.30 20.09 14.30
C GLU A 117 -7.36 20.09 15.41
N ALA A 118 -8.38 20.94 15.26
CA ALA A 118 -9.55 20.99 16.15
C ALA A 118 -10.55 19.83 15.94
N SER A 119 -10.41 19.06 14.86
CA SER A 119 -11.36 18.00 14.51
C SER A 119 -11.16 16.73 15.34
N TRP A 120 -12.24 15.96 15.53
CA TRP A 120 -12.17 14.65 16.17
C TRP A 120 -11.26 13.67 15.40
N ALA A 121 -11.13 13.82 14.08
CA ALA A 121 -10.32 12.93 13.25
C ALA A 121 -8.84 13.12 13.53
N TYR A 122 -8.39 14.37 13.72
CA TYR A 122 -7.01 14.66 14.13
C TYR A 122 -6.70 14.08 15.52
N GLN A 123 -7.62 14.24 16.48
CA GLN A 123 -7.47 13.66 17.81
C GLN A 123 -7.40 12.13 17.76
N GLU A 124 -8.29 11.48 16.99
CA GLU A 124 -8.28 10.04 16.81
C GLU A 124 -6.94 9.53 16.23
N LEU A 125 -6.38 10.23 15.22
CA LEU A 125 -5.08 9.86 14.66
C LEU A 125 -3.96 10.01 15.70
N LYS A 126 -3.97 11.12 16.43
CA LYS A 126 -2.99 11.41 17.48
C LYS A 126 -3.00 10.36 18.59
N GLU A 127 -4.19 9.91 19.01
CA GLU A 127 -4.34 8.83 20.00
C GLU A 127 -3.73 7.50 19.54
N SER A 128 -3.71 7.25 18.22
CA SER A 128 -3.15 6.03 17.62
C SER A 128 -1.70 6.16 17.15
N ALA A 129 -1.05 7.31 17.36
CA ALA A 129 0.24 7.67 16.75
C ALA A 129 1.35 6.64 16.99
N SER A 130 1.43 6.08 18.20
CA SER A 130 2.46 5.09 18.57
C SER A 130 2.14 3.66 18.12
N PHE A 131 0.92 3.36 17.63
CA PHE A 131 0.47 1.97 17.51
C PHE A 131 1.34 1.14 16.57
N GLY A 132 1.49 1.58 15.31
CA GLY A 132 2.34 0.91 14.32
C GLY A 132 3.82 0.92 14.72
N PRO A 133 4.40 2.10 15.01
CA PRO A 133 5.80 2.19 15.41
C PRO A 133 6.18 1.34 16.63
N ALA A 134 5.31 1.22 17.63
CA ALA A 134 5.56 0.36 18.78
C ALA A 134 5.62 -1.12 18.38
N MET A 135 4.75 -1.57 17.46
CA MET A 135 4.78 -2.93 16.92
C MET A 135 6.08 -3.19 16.13
N HIS A 136 6.53 -2.23 15.32
CA HIS A 136 7.77 -2.39 14.56
C HIS A 136 9.01 -2.40 15.46
N LYS A 137 9.06 -1.49 16.44
CA LYS A 137 10.22 -1.33 17.33
C LYS A 137 10.34 -2.44 18.35
N TYR A 138 9.23 -2.91 18.90
CA TYR A 138 9.21 -3.85 20.02
C TYR A 138 8.64 -5.23 19.67
N GLY A 139 8.25 -5.47 18.42
CA GLY A 139 7.65 -6.73 17.98
C GLY A 139 6.35 -7.03 18.75
N THR A 140 6.23 -8.27 19.26
CA THR A 140 5.08 -8.69 20.07
C THR A 140 4.91 -7.85 21.35
N MET A 141 6.01 -7.34 21.93
CA MET A 141 5.96 -6.44 23.09
C MET A 141 5.39 -5.05 22.75
N GLY A 142 5.36 -4.69 21.46
CA GLY A 142 4.66 -3.50 20.98
C GLY A 142 3.16 -3.55 21.28
N GLY A 143 2.56 -4.74 21.24
CA GLY A 143 1.16 -4.95 21.64
C GLY A 143 0.93 -4.63 23.12
N ALA A 144 1.86 -5.05 23.99
CA ALA A 144 1.80 -4.73 25.42
C ALA A 144 1.98 -3.23 25.67
N TYR A 145 2.92 -2.58 24.97
CA TYR A 145 3.09 -1.13 25.01
C TYR A 145 1.78 -0.41 24.64
N ASN A 146 1.15 -0.80 23.53
CA ASN A 146 -0.09 -0.19 23.06
C ASN A 146 -1.25 -0.40 24.05
N PHE A 147 -1.35 -1.59 24.63
CA PHE A 147 -2.35 -1.90 25.66
C PHE A 147 -2.18 -0.99 26.90
N VAL A 148 -0.96 -0.89 27.43
CA VAL A 148 -0.67 -0.01 28.57
C VAL A 148 -0.89 1.46 28.21
N ASN A 149 -0.47 1.89 27.02
CA ASN A 149 -0.69 3.26 26.57
C ASN A 149 -2.18 3.62 26.57
N GLN A 150 -3.02 2.72 26.06
CA GLN A 150 -4.46 2.90 26.04
C GLN A 150 -5.06 2.97 27.46
N LEU A 151 -4.63 2.10 28.37
CA LEU A 151 -5.05 2.14 29.78
C LEU A 151 -4.68 3.46 30.48
N LEU A 152 -3.53 4.05 30.10
CA LEU A 152 -3.07 5.32 30.64
C LEU A 152 -3.67 6.54 29.92
N GLY A 153 -4.57 6.35 28.95
CA GLY A 153 -5.18 7.42 28.18
C GLY A 153 -4.18 8.09 27.23
N ASN A 154 -3.36 7.31 26.54
CA ASN A 154 -2.37 7.74 25.55
C ASN A 154 -1.28 8.69 26.11
N LYS A 155 -0.83 8.43 27.35
CA LYS A 155 0.15 9.25 28.05
C LYS A 155 1.60 8.75 27.95
N LEU A 156 1.84 7.59 27.33
CA LEU A 156 3.20 7.12 27.09
C LEU A 156 3.90 7.95 25.99
N PRO A 157 5.25 8.01 25.98
CA PRO A 157 5.99 8.78 24.98
C PRO A 157 5.75 8.28 23.54
N ASN A 158 5.53 9.19 22.59
CA ASN A 158 5.30 8.81 21.20
C ASN A 158 6.46 8.01 20.58
N VAL A 159 6.13 6.86 19.98
CA VAL A 159 7.08 6.03 19.24
C VAL A 159 6.99 6.37 17.76
N HIS A 160 8.13 6.41 17.09
CA HIS A 160 8.24 6.76 15.67
C HIS A 160 8.97 5.66 14.91
N ASP A 161 8.52 5.40 13.67
CA ASP A 161 9.29 4.63 12.72
C ASP A 161 10.43 5.50 12.18
N THR A 162 11.61 4.90 12.01
CA THR A 162 12.82 5.60 11.57
C THR A 162 13.36 5.09 10.24
N ASN A 163 12.68 4.12 9.63
CA ASN A 163 13.10 3.49 8.38
C ASN A 163 11.99 3.60 7.33
N THR A 164 12.37 3.58 6.06
CA THR A 164 11.44 3.47 4.92
C THR A 164 11.10 2.01 4.63
N ASP A 165 9.94 1.75 4.04
CA ASP A 165 9.50 0.39 3.73
C ASP A 165 10.39 -0.30 2.68
N HIS A 166 10.88 0.44 1.68
CA HIS A 166 11.86 -0.07 0.71
C HIS A 166 13.22 -0.35 1.37
N GLY A 167 13.68 0.52 2.27
CA GLY A 167 15.04 0.50 2.80
C GLY A 167 15.32 -0.58 3.84
N VAL A 168 14.30 -1.33 4.27
CA VAL A 168 14.46 -2.43 5.24
C VAL A 168 14.56 -3.81 4.57
N LEU A 169 14.44 -3.88 3.24
CA LEU A 169 14.65 -5.14 2.53
C LEU A 169 16.12 -5.55 2.68
N LYS A 170 16.36 -6.85 2.86
CA LYS A 170 17.69 -7.40 3.06
C LYS A 170 18.08 -8.33 1.89
N PRO A 171 19.38 -8.58 1.67
CA PRO A 171 19.85 -9.48 0.64
C PRO A 171 19.20 -10.87 0.72
N ALA A 172 18.88 -11.45 -0.44
CA ALA A 172 18.21 -12.74 -0.55
C ALA A 172 19.01 -13.90 0.05
N SER A 173 20.34 -13.76 0.13
CA SER A 173 21.25 -14.72 0.77
C SER A 173 21.09 -14.81 2.29
N GLU A 174 20.49 -13.82 2.95
CA GLU A 174 20.23 -13.84 4.40
C GLU A 174 18.97 -14.62 4.78
N PHE A 175 18.18 -15.07 3.80
CA PHE A 175 16.90 -15.72 4.04
C PHE A 175 16.78 -17.04 3.29
N GLU A 176 16.09 -17.99 3.93
CA GLU A 176 15.64 -19.19 3.24
C GLU A 176 14.56 -18.83 2.21
N LYS A 177 14.71 -19.37 1.00
CA LYS A 177 13.73 -19.21 -0.07
C LYS A 177 12.40 -19.86 0.34
N ILE A 178 11.34 -19.06 0.35
CA ILE A 178 10.00 -19.55 0.67
C ILE A 178 9.44 -20.31 -0.54
N THR A 179 9.09 -21.58 -0.32
CA THR A 179 8.38 -22.40 -1.32
C THR A 179 6.89 -22.39 -1.01
N TYR A 180 6.11 -21.67 -1.82
CA TYR A 180 4.66 -21.62 -1.67
C TYR A 180 3.99 -22.84 -2.33
N PRO A 181 2.94 -23.42 -1.71
CA PRO A 181 2.16 -24.48 -2.33
C PRO A 181 1.52 -24.03 -3.64
N LYS A 182 1.42 -24.94 -4.61
CA LYS A 182 0.67 -24.68 -5.84
C LYS A 182 -0.81 -24.41 -5.53
N PRO A 183 -1.48 -23.51 -6.25
CA PRO A 183 -2.89 -23.24 -6.05
C PRO A 183 -3.74 -24.49 -6.36
N ASP A 184 -4.79 -24.72 -5.58
CA ASP A 184 -5.68 -25.89 -5.72
C ASP A 184 -6.91 -25.60 -6.60
N GLY A 185 -7.10 -24.35 -7.01
CA GLY A 185 -8.25 -23.89 -7.80
C GLY A 185 -9.57 -23.86 -7.02
N LYS A 186 -9.53 -24.04 -5.69
CA LYS A 186 -10.70 -24.06 -4.80
C LYS A 186 -10.55 -23.00 -3.71
N LEU A 187 -9.53 -23.13 -2.86
CA LEU A 187 -9.21 -22.18 -1.81
C LEU A 187 -8.09 -21.23 -2.24
N SER A 188 -7.12 -21.70 -3.03
CA SER A 188 -6.02 -20.92 -3.57
C SER A 188 -6.01 -20.89 -5.10
N PHE A 189 -5.57 -19.76 -5.66
CA PHE A 189 -5.61 -19.46 -7.09
C PHE A 189 -4.33 -18.75 -7.52
N ASP A 190 -3.98 -18.86 -8.79
CA ASP A 190 -2.86 -18.18 -9.43
C ASP A 190 -3.12 -16.68 -9.66
N LYS A 191 -2.05 -15.91 -9.90
CA LYS A 191 -2.13 -14.47 -10.18
C LYS A 191 -2.96 -14.16 -11.44
N PRO A 192 -2.71 -14.78 -12.62
CA PRO A 192 -3.50 -14.51 -13.83
C PRO A 192 -5.02 -14.67 -13.63
N SER A 193 -5.49 -15.78 -13.05
CA SER A 193 -6.92 -15.99 -12.79
C SER A 193 -7.48 -15.00 -11.75
N SER A 194 -6.63 -14.47 -10.88
CA SER A 194 -6.99 -13.41 -9.93
C SER A 194 -7.11 -12.06 -10.63
N VAL A 195 -6.14 -11.68 -11.46
CA VAL A 195 -6.15 -10.45 -12.26
C VAL A 195 -7.38 -10.40 -13.16
N PHE A 196 -7.74 -11.52 -13.79
CA PHE A 196 -8.98 -11.62 -14.57
C PHE A 196 -10.22 -11.20 -13.75
N LEU A 197 -10.33 -11.61 -12.48
CA LEU A 197 -11.43 -11.24 -11.58
C LEU A 197 -11.32 -9.82 -10.99
N SER A 198 -10.23 -9.09 -11.26
CA SER A 198 -10.16 -7.65 -11.02
C SER A 198 -10.77 -6.82 -12.15
N ASN A 199 -11.05 -7.47 -13.29
CA ASN A 199 -11.52 -6.84 -14.52
C ASN A 199 -10.64 -5.64 -14.91
N THR A 200 -9.33 -5.74 -14.65
CA THR A 200 -8.36 -4.71 -15.02
C THR A 200 -8.02 -4.83 -16.48
N ASN A 201 -7.96 -3.69 -17.17
CA ASN A 201 -7.53 -3.63 -18.56
C ASN A 201 -6.92 -2.27 -18.88
N HIS A 202 -6.03 -2.24 -19.86
CA HIS A 202 -5.41 -1.03 -20.39
C HIS A 202 -5.33 -1.15 -21.92
N GLU A 203 -5.36 -0.02 -22.63
CA GLU A 203 -4.99 0.00 -24.05
C GLU A 203 -3.55 -0.49 -24.21
N GLU A 204 -3.30 -1.42 -25.13
CA GLU A 204 -1.98 -2.06 -25.28
C GLU A 204 -0.97 -1.14 -25.97
N ASP A 205 -1.45 -0.27 -26.86
CA ASP A 205 -0.64 0.70 -27.60
C ASP A 205 -0.53 2.05 -26.86
N GLN A 206 -0.44 2.01 -25.53
CA GLN A 206 -0.17 3.19 -24.70
C GLN A 206 1.22 3.12 -24.05
N PRO A 207 1.83 4.26 -23.70
CA PRO A 207 3.08 4.27 -22.96
C PRO A 207 2.96 3.55 -21.61
N CYS A 208 3.97 2.75 -21.25
CA CYS A 208 4.03 2.10 -19.95
C CYS A 208 3.98 3.15 -18.82
N HIS A 209 3.00 3.02 -17.94
CA HIS A 209 2.79 3.91 -16.80
C HIS A 209 3.63 3.53 -15.56
N LEU A 210 4.46 2.50 -15.69
CA LEU A 210 5.42 2.03 -14.70
C LEU A 210 6.81 2.35 -15.24
N ARG A 211 7.29 3.55 -14.91
CA ARG A 211 8.52 4.10 -15.48
C ARG A 211 9.70 3.64 -14.64
N LEU A 212 10.78 3.23 -15.30
CA LEU A 212 12.08 3.00 -14.68
C LEU A 212 12.94 4.23 -14.91
N ASP A 213 13.57 4.74 -13.86
CA ASP A 213 14.59 5.78 -14.00
C ASP A 213 15.86 5.22 -14.67
N ASP A 214 16.22 3.99 -14.29
CA ASP A 214 17.29 3.20 -14.89
C ASP A 214 16.78 1.77 -15.23
N PRO A 215 16.69 1.40 -16.53
CA PRO A 215 16.22 0.09 -16.95
C PRO A 215 17.19 -1.06 -16.63
N GLU A 216 18.44 -0.78 -16.25
CA GLU A 216 19.45 -1.80 -15.97
C GLU A 216 19.38 -2.32 -14.52
N ILE A 217 18.91 -1.49 -13.58
CA ILE A 217 18.84 -1.81 -12.15
C ILE A 217 18.15 -3.15 -11.84
N PRO A 218 16.98 -3.50 -12.43
CA PRO A 218 16.30 -4.75 -12.13
C PRO A 218 17.18 -5.99 -12.34
N ILE A 219 17.98 -6.00 -13.41
CA ILE A 219 18.83 -7.15 -13.76
C ILE A 219 20.21 -7.05 -13.12
N GLN A 220 20.85 -5.88 -13.14
CA GLN A 220 22.22 -5.73 -12.66
C GLN A 220 22.33 -5.67 -11.13
N HIS A 221 21.28 -5.21 -10.43
CA HIS A 221 21.30 -4.99 -8.98
C HIS A 221 20.23 -5.79 -8.26
N ASN A 222 18.95 -5.60 -8.58
CA ASN A 222 17.86 -6.20 -7.82
C ASN A 222 17.82 -7.72 -7.94
N LEU A 223 18.06 -8.27 -9.14
CA LEU A 223 18.11 -9.71 -9.37
C LEU A 223 19.22 -10.41 -8.57
N PRO A 224 20.51 -10.02 -8.64
CA PRO A 224 21.55 -10.70 -7.86
C PRO A 224 21.43 -10.49 -6.35
N GLU A 225 21.04 -9.29 -5.88
CA GLU A 225 21.04 -8.97 -4.44
C GLU A 225 19.74 -9.38 -3.73
N TYR A 226 18.59 -9.08 -4.32
CA TYR A 226 17.26 -9.28 -3.72
C TYR A 226 16.41 -10.34 -4.45
N ALA A 227 17.02 -11.06 -5.40
CA ALA A 227 16.34 -12.03 -6.25
C ALA A 227 15.16 -11.41 -7.05
N GLU A 228 15.25 -10.12 -7.38
CA GLU A 228 14.23 -9.31 -8.07
C GLU A 228 12.83 -9.42 -7.40
N PRO A 229 12.60 -8.67 -6.31
CA PRO A 229 11.41 -8.79 -5.48
C PRO A 229 10.11 -8.30 -6.15
N ALA A 230 10.19 -7.56 -7.26
CA ALA A 230 9.00 -7.10 -7.99
C ALA A 230 8.13 -8.24 -8.49
N GLN A 231 8.73 -9.39 -8.78
CA GLN A 231 8.02 -10.62 -9.17
C GLN A 231 7.10 -11.15 -8.05
N ARG A 232 7.36 -10.76 -6.79
CA ARG A 232 6.65 -11.26 -5.60
C ARG A 232 5.74 -10.22 -4.98
N TYR A 233 6.25 -9.02 -4.70
CA TYR A 233 5.45 -7.97 -4.06
C TYR A 233 4.33 -7.46 -4.96
N CYS A 234 4.49 -7.59 -6.29
CA CYS A 234 3.44 -7.22 -7.22
C CYS A 234 2.28 -8.21 -7.12
N PRO A 235 1.07 -7.74 -6.77
CA PRO A 235 -0.09 -8.61 -6.60
C PRO A 235 -0.64 -9.14 -7.94
N ALA A 236 -0.21 -8.54 -9.07
CA ALA A 236 -0.81 -8.77 -10.37
C ALA A 236 0.13 -9.42 -11.40
N GLY A 237 1.36 -9.79 -11.03
CA GLY A 237 2.31 -10.41 -11.97
C GLY A 237 2.71 -9.48 -13.12
N VAL A 238 2.82 -8.18 -12.83
CA VAL A 238 3.24 -7.18 -13.83
C VAL A 238 4.73 -7.30 -14.17
N TYR A 239 5.56 -7.71 -13.23
CA TYR A 239 7.01 -7.76 -13.41
C TYR A 239 7.47 -9.20 -13.46
N GLU A 240 8.25 -9.53 -14.48
CA GLU A 240 8.82 -10.86 -14.69
C GLU A 240 10.26 -10.74 -15.20
N VAL A 241 11.14 -11.65 -14.78
CA VAL A 241 12.45 -11.84 -15.41
C VAL A 241 12.33 -12.98 -16.41
N VAL A 242 12.46 -12.65 -17.69
CA VAL A 242 12.40 -13.62 -18.81
C VAL A 242 13.77 -13.76 -19.43
N GLU A 243 14.02 -14.85 -20.16
CA GLU A 243 15.24 -14.98 -20.97
C GLU A 243 15.03 -14.33 -22.34
N ASP A 244 16.03 -13.61 -22.84
CA ASP A 244 16.04 -13.09 -24.20
C ASP A 244 16.51 -14.15 -25.22
N SER A 245 16.67 -13.76 -26.49
CA SER A 245 17.12 -14.67 -27.56
C SER A 245 18.52 -15.23 -27.37
N GLU A 246 19.34 -14.60 -26.51
CA GLU A 246 20.71 -14.99 -26.20
C GLU A 246 20.80 -15.72 -24.83
N GLY A 247 19.65 -15.97 -24.20
CA GLY A 247 19.55 -16.61 -22.88
C GLY A 247 19.93 -15.68 -21.72
N GLN A 248 20.04 -14.37 -21.95
CA GLN A 248 20.32 -13.40 -20.89
C GLN A 248 19.02 -12.99 -20.19
N PRO A 249 19.07 -12.73 -18.87
CA PRO A 249 17.89 -12.29 -18.13
C PRO A 249 17.50 -10.87 -18.56
N ARG A 250 16.21 -10.68 -18.86
CA ARG A 250 15.58 -9.44 -19.27
C ARG A 250 14.38 -9.14 -18.39
N PHE A 251 14.29 -7.90 -17.90
CA PHE A 251 13.16 -7.45 -17.10
C PHE A 251 11.99 -7.06 -18.00
N GLN A 252 10.86 -7.74 -17.86
CA GLN A 252 9.65 -7.52 -18.64
C GLN A 252 8.57 -6.88 -17.76
N ILE A 253 7.94 -5.81 -18.27
CA ILE A 253 6.83 -5.12 -17.62
C ILE A 253 5.54 -5.36 -18.43
N ASN A 254 4.64 -6.15 -17.86
CA ASN A 254 3.31 -6.47 -18.36
C ASN A 254 2.29 -5.47 -17.78
N PHE A 255 2.44 -4.19 -18.12
CA PHE A 255 1.71 -3.09 -17.47
C PHE A 255 0.18 -3.18 -17.62
N GLN A 256 -0.32 -3.89 -18.64
CA GLN A 256 -1.75 -4.13 -18.84
C GLN A 256 -2.42 -4.85 -17.67
N ASN A 257 -1.66 -5.65 -16.91
CA ASN A 257 -2.14 -6.36 -15.73
C ASN A 257 -2.22 -5.47 -14.48
N CYS A 258 -1.73 -4.23 -14.53
CA CYS A 258 -1.60 -3.39 -13.34
C CYS A 258 -2.96 -3.15 -12.67
N VAL A 259 -3.03 -3.35 -11.35
CA VAL A 259 -4.25 -3.08 -10.54
C VAL A 259 -4.16 -1.78 -9.75
N HIS A 260 -3.18 -0.93 -10.13
CA HIS A 260 -2.94 0.40 -9.56
C HIS A 260 -2.73 0.41 -8.04
N CYS A 261 -2.21 -0.69 -7.47
CA CYS A 261 -2.07 -0.82 -6.02
C CYS A 261 -1.00 0.11 -5.40
N LYS A 262 -0.08 0.65 -6.21
CA LYS A 262 1.08 1.48 -5.83
C LYS A 262 2.20 0.78 -5.07
N THR A 263 2.12 -0.54 -4.85
CA THR A 263 3.12 -1.29 -4.07
C THR A 263 4.53 -1.22 -4.65
N CYS A 264 4.67 -1.27 -5.98
CA CYS A 264 5.98 -1.24 -6.65
C CYS A 264 6.75 0.05 -6.38
N ASP A 265 6.06 1.19 -6.52
CA ASP A 265 6.57 2.53 -6.21
C ASP A 265 7.06 2.63 -4.75
N ILE A 266 6.34 1.99 -3.83
CA ILE A 266 6.66 2.03 -2.38
C ILE A 266 7.79 1.06 -2.00
N LYS A 267 7.82 -0.15 -2.57
CA LYS A 267 8.60 -1.29 -2.05
C LYS A 267 9.84 -1.65 -2.87
N ASP A 268 10.02 -1.06 -4.04
CA ASP A 268 11.26 -1.25 -4.81
C ASP A 268 12.48 -0.80 -4.00
N PRO A 269 13.43 -1.71 -3.68
CA PRO A 269 14.61 -1.40 -2.86
C PRO A 269 15.48 -0.28 -3.46
N ALA A 270 15.45 -0.11 -4.78
CA ALA A 270 16.20 0.93 -5.48
C ALA A 270 15.43 2.26 -5.64
N GLN A 271 14.12 2.29 -5.31
CA GLN A 271 13.23 3.42 -5.64
C GLN A 271 13.33 3.85 -7.12
N ASN A 272 13.46 2.87 -8.01
CA ASN A 272 13.66 3.04 -9.44
C ASN A 272 12.33 3.05 -10.23
N ILE A 273 11.28 2.45 -9.67
CA ILE A 273 9.94 2.41 -10.30
C ILE A 273 9.12 3.62 -9.86
N THR A 274 8.74 4.47 -10.83
CA THR A 274 7.74 5.52 -10.63
C THR A 274 6.42 5.14 -11.28
N TRP A 275 5.34 5.07 -10.49
CA TRP A 275 3.99 4.92 -11.02
C TRP A 275 3.45 6.28 -11.46
N VAL A 276 2.99 6.37 -12.71
CA VAL A 276 2.22 7.50 -13.20
C VAL A 276 0.81 7.04 -13.59
N ALA A 277 -0.13 7.97 -13.68
CA ALA A 277 -1.47 7.62 -14.15
C ALA A 277 -1.40 7.19 -15.64
N PRO A 278 -1.99 6.03 -16.01
CA PRO A 278 -2.20 5.67 -17.41
C PRO A 278 -3.28 6.54 -18.05
N GLU A 279 -3.59 6.26 -19.32
CA GLU A 279 -4.74 6.87 -19.99
C GLU A 279 -6.05 6.64 -19.22
N GLY A 280 -6.91 7.64 -19.23
CA GLY A 280 -8.18 7.62 -18.49
C GLY A 280 -9.08 6.47 -18.94
N GLY A 281 -9.64 5.74 -17.97
CA GLY A 281 -10.47 4.55 -18.22
C GLY A 281 -9.70 3.23 -18.15
N GLY A 282 -8.36 3.26 -18.17
CA GLY A 282 -7.53 2.09 -17.88
C GLY A 282 -7.45 1.78 -16.39
N GLY A 283 -7.22 0.51 -16.05
CA GLY A 283 -7.08 0.03 -14.68
C GLY A 283 -8.16 -0.94 -14.23
N PRO A 284 -8.19 -1.26 -12.93
CA PRO A 284 -9.15 -2.19 -12.37
C PRO A 284 -10.57 -1.64 -12.40
N ASN A 285 -11.52 -2.50 -12.75
CA ASN A 285 -12.95 -2.23 -12.61
C ASN A 285 -13.51 -3.17 -11.53
N TYR A 286 -13.64 -2.66 -10.32
CA TYR A 286 -14.09 -3.43 -9.16
C TYR A 286 -15.62 -3.31 -8.98
N PRO A 287 -16.45 -4.25 -9.49
CA PRO A 287 -17.90 -4.10 -9.43
C PRO A 287 -18.48 -4.27 -8.01
N ASN A 288 -17.72 -4.83 -7.06
CA ASN A 288 -18.21 -5.22 -5.72
C ASN A 288 -17.10 -5.23 -4.65
N MET A 289 -16.19 -4.25 -4.65
CA MET A 289 -15.15 -4.13 -3.60
C MET A 289 -15.17 -2.77 -2.92
#